data_AF-A0A957J180-F1
#
_entry.id   AF-A0A957J180-F1
#
_cell.length_a   1.000
_cell.length_b   1.000
_cell.length_c   1.000
_cell.angle_alpha   90.00
_cell.angle_beta   90.00
_cell.angle_gamma   90.00
#
_symmetry.space_group_name_H-M   'P 1'
#
loop_
_entity.id
_entity.type
_entity.pdbx_description
1 polymer ?
#
loop_
_entity_poly.entity_id
_entity_poly.type
_entity_poly.pdbx_seq_one_letter_code
_entity_poly.pdbx_strand_id
1 'polypeptide(L)'
;AIVLNNLGDVANLQGRHAEAEAHLQESIRLKQALGNEQGLAFSLVHLGQAYLGLRQPEKARGCFLETLRLTQKLTLPPLALAAILGVAELQAANGRAADARQLLRLPLHHPAAWQRTRREARALLERLGEEETAASDAPLPTLEAITAQLLAAGQAKEG
;
A
#
# COMPACT_ATOMS: atom_id res chain seq x y z
N ALA A 1 -3.29 -15.63 -14.44
CA ALA A 1 -3.57 -14.72 -13.30
C ALA A 1 -2.57 -14.85 -12.14
N ILE A 2 -2.49 -15.99 -11.43
CA ILE A 2 -1.61 -16.13 -10.24
C ILE A 2 -0.12 -16.08 -10.59
N VAL A 3 0.30 -16.76 -11.66
CA VAL A 3 1.73 -16.78 -12.08
C VAL A 3 2.23 -15.37 -12.45
N LEU A 4 1.45 -14.62 -13.26
CA LEU A 4 1.78 -13.25 -13.66
C LEU A 4 1.94 -12.32 -12.46
N ASN A 5 1.08 -12.50 -11.46
CA ASN A 5 1.15 -11.75 -10.22
C ASN A 5 2.45 -12.00 -9.44
N ASN A 6 2.87 -13.27 -9.35
CA ASN A 6 4.11 -13.63 -8.69
C ASN A 6 5.33 -13.10 -9.46
N LEU A 7 5.30 -13.16 -10.79
CA LEU A 7 6.33 -12.54 -11.63
C LEU A 7 6.42 -11.03 -11.41
N GLY A 8 5.26 -10.36 -11.30
CA GLY A 8 5.18 -8.94 -10.99
C GLY A 8 5.80 -8.59 -9.63
N ASP A 9 5.48 -9.33 -8.58
CA ASP A 9 6.06 -9.11 -7.24
C ASP A 9 7.57 -9.37 -7.22
N VAL A 10 8.04 -10.46 -7.85
CA VAL A 10 9.47 -10.75 -7.98
C VAL A 10 10.20 -9.66 -8.77
N ALA A 11 9.61 -9.18 -9.87
CA ALA A 11 10.17 -8.08 -10.65
C ALA A 11 10.29 -6.79 -9.81
N ASN A 12 9.28 -6.47 -8.99
CA ASN A 12 9.35 -5.35 -8.04
C ASN A 12 10.48 -5.53 -7.02
N LEU A 13 10.63 -6.72 -6.43
CA LEU A 13 11.70 -7.04 -5.49
C LEU A 13 13.10 -6.87 -6.12
N GLN A 14 13.20 -7.06 -7.43
CA GLN A 14 14.44 -6.92 -8.19
C GLN A 14 14.62 -5.51 -8.80
N GLY A 15 13.75 -4.56 -8.47
CA GLY A 15 13.80 -3.18 -8.98
C GLY A 15 13.38 -3.03 -10.45
N ARG A 16 12.89 -4.11 -11.08
CA ARG A 16 12.44 -4.11 -12.49
C ARG A 16 10.98 -3.69 -12.59
N HIS A 17 10.72 -2.44 -12.21
CA HIS A 17 9.35 -1.94 -12.04
C HIS A 17 8.54 -1.87 -13.34
N ALA A 18 9.18 -1.61 -14.50
CA ALA A 18 8.50 -1.62 -15.79
C ALA A 18 8.05 -3.03 -16.21
N GLU A 19 8.86 -4.05 -15.91
CA GLU A 19 8.48 -5.44 -16.12
C GLU A 19 7.34 -5.84 -15.15
N ALA A 20 7.44 -5.40 -13.90
CA ALA A 20 6.39 -5.61 -12.91
C ALA A 20 5.06 -5.02 -13.37
N GLU A 21 5.06 -3.78 -13.87
CA GLU A 21 3.88 -3.11 -14.42
C GLU A 21 3.20 -3.97 -15.50
N ALA A 22 3.96 -4.45 -16.49
CA ALA A 22 3.42 -5.26 -17.59
C ALA A 22 2.75 -6.55 -17.09
N HIS A 23 3.42 -7.32 -16.23
CA HIS A 23 2.88 -8.57 -15.68
C HIS A 23 1.64 -8.33 -14.81
N LEU A 24 1.66 -7.27 -13.99
CA LEU A 24 0.57 -6.95 -13.06
C LEU A 24 -0.66 -6.41 -13.78
N GLN A 25 -0.51 -5.59 -14.81
CA GLN A 25 -1.62 -5.12 -15.63
C GLN A 25 -2.34 -6.29 -16.31
N GLU A 26 -1.60 -7.25 -16.86
CA GLU A 26 -2.22 -8.42 -17.48
C GLU A 26 -2.92 -9.33 -16.44
N SER A 27 -2.30 -9.51 -15.26
CA SER A 27 -2.94 -10.18 -14.12
C SER A 27 -4.26 -9.50 -13.72
N ILE A 28 -4.29 -8.17 -13.65
CA ILE A 28 -5.47 -7.36 -13.30
C ILE A 28 -6.60 -7.60 -14.30
N ARG A 29 -6.33 -7.50 -15.61
CA ARG A 29 -7.34 -7.73 -16.66
C ARG A 29 -7.99 -9.10 -16.51
N LEU A 30 -7.17 -10.15 -16.32
CA LEU A 30 -7.68 -11.51 -16.13
C LEU A 30 -8.52 -11.64 -14.85
N LYS A 31 -8.07 -11.06 -13.74
CA LYS A 31 -8.80 -11.12 -12.45
C LYS A 31 -10.12 -10.35 -12.49
N GLN A 32 -10.17 -9.23 -13.19
CA GLN A 32 -11.41 -8.50 -13.45
C GLN A 32 -12.39 -9.34 -14.27
N ALA A 33 -11.93 -9.95 -15.37
CA ALA A 33 -12.77 -10.82 -16.20
C ALA A 33 -13.31 -12.05 -15.44
N LEU A 34 -12.55 -12.54 -14.45
CA LEU A 34 -12.91 -13.67 -13.61
C LEU A 34 -13.70 -13.29 -12.34
N GLY A 35 -13.93 -11.99 -12.07
CA GLY A 35 -14.55 -11.53 -10.83
C GLY A 35 -13.74 -11.85 -9.56
N ASN A 36 -12.43 -12.07 -9.68
CA ASN A 36 -11.56 -12.43 -8.56
C ASN A 36 -11.07 -11.17 -7.83
N GLU A 37 -11.91 -10.64 -6.94
CA GLU A 37 -11.63 -9.40 -6.21
C GLU A 37 -10.43 -9.52 -5.24
N GLN A 38 -10.25 -10.66 -4.57
CA GLN A 38 -9.10 -10.88 -3.67
C GLN A 38 -7.78 -10.83 -4.45
N GLY A 39 -7.72 -11.53 -5.58
CA GLY A 39 -6.56 -11.52 -6.46
C GLY A 39 -6.33 -10.15 -7.11
N LEU A 40 -7.41 -9.42 -7.39
CA LEU A 40 -7.34 -8.05 -7.91
C LEU A 40 -6.68 -7.12 -6.89
N ALA A 41 -7.11 -7.15 -5.62
CA ALA A 41 -6.51 -6.35 -4.55
C ALA A 41 -5.00 -6.63 -4.40
N PHE A 42 -4.60 -7.90 -4.50
CA PHE A 42 -3.19 -8.30 -4.49
C PHE A 42 -2.42 -7.71 -5.68
N SER A 43 -2.96 -7.78 -6.89
CA SER A 43 -2.27 -7.26 -8.07
C SER A 43 -2.14 -5.72 -8.02
N LEU A 44 -3.17 -5.05 -7.52
CA LEU A 44 -3.22 -3.60 -7.39
C LEU A 44 -2.18 -3.08 -6.39
N VAL A 45 -1.98 -3.74 -5.25
CA VAL A 45 -0.99 -3.27 -4.26
C VAL A 45 0.43 -3.34 -4.82
N HIS A 46 0.76 -4.41 -5.55
CA HIS A 46 2.06 -4.54 -6.21
C HIS A 46 2.20 -3.60 -7.41
N LEU A 47 1.11 -3.30 -8.12
CA LEU A 47 1.15 -2.31 -9.19
C LEU A 47 1.41 -0.91 -8.62
N GLY A 48 0.82 -0.59 -7.46
CA GLY A 48 1.13 0.63 -6.73
C GLY A 48 2.62 0.74 -6.36
N GLN A 49 3.22 -0.34 -5.87
CA GLN A 49 4.67 -0.42 -5.61
C GLN A 49 5.51 -0.23 -6.87
N ALA A 50 5.11 -0.84 -7.99
CA ALA A 50 5.78 -0.65 -9.28
C ALA A 50 5.73 0.83 -9.70
N TYR A 51 4.59 1.49 -9.55
CA TYR A 51 4.45 2.90 -9.86
C TYR A 51 5.27 3.82 -8.93
N LEU A 52 5.45 3.48 -7.66
CA LEU A 52 6.40 4.20 -6.78
C LEU A 52 7.83 4.10 -7.32
N GLY A 53 8.27 2.90 -7.68
CA GLY A 53 9.59 2.66 -8.27
C GLY A 53 9.78 3.36 -9.63
N LEU A 54 8.71 3.49 -10.41
CA LEU A 54 8.68 4.24 -11.67
C LEU A 54 8.49 5.75 -11.49
N ARG A 55 8.43 6.26 -10.25
CA ARG A 55 8.22 7.69 -9.95
C ARG A 55 6.90 8.24 -10.53
N GLN A 56 5.86 7.42 -10.53
CA GLN A 56 4.49 7.76 -10.97
C GLN A 56 3.53 7.82 -9.76
N PRO A 57 3.67 8.82 -8.87
CA PRO A 57 2.97 8.85 -7.58
C PRO A 57 1.44 8.89 -7.69
N GLU A 58 0.89 9.54 -8.71
CA GLU A 58 -0.57 9.61 -8.89
C GLU A 58 -1.18 8.27 -9.26
N LYS A 59 -0.52 7.50 -10.15
CA LYS A 59 -0.95 6.15 -10.47
C LYS A 59 -0.80 5.21 -9.28
N ALA A 60 0.30 5.35 -8.52
CA ALA A 60 0.51 4.59 -7.29
C ALA A 60 -0.61 4.85 -6.28
N ARG A 61 -0.97 6.12 -6.08
CA ARG A 61 -2.06 6.54 -5.20
C ARG A 61 -3.38 5.88 -5.59
N GLY A 62 -3.74 5.93 -6.88
CA GLY A 62 -4.94 5.28 -7.40
C GLY A 62 -4.99 3.79 -7.08
N CYS A 63 -3.88 3.08 -7.30
CA CYS A 63 -3.77 1.66 -6.97
C CYS A 63 -3.96 1.36 -5.48
N PHE A 64 -3.30 2.11 -4.59
CA PHE A 64 -3.42 1.87 -3.15
C PHE A 64 -4.82 2.19 -2.61
N LEU A 65 -5.46 3.27 -3.08
CA LEU A 65 -6.82 3.59 -2.69
C LEU A 65 -7.82 2.51 -3.16
N GLU A 66 -7.64 1.98 -4.37
CA GLU A 66 -8.49 0.91 -4.87
C GLU A 66 -8.28 -0.41 -4.11
N THR A 67 -7.03 -0.76 -3.76
CA THR A 67 -6.76 -1.88 -2.85
C THR A 67 -7.48 -1.66 -1.50
N LEU A 68 -7.44 -0.46 -0.94
CA LEU A 68 -8.12 -0.15 0.32
C LEU A 68 -9.64 -0.33 0.22
N ARG A 69 -10.28 0.08 -0.88
CA ARG A 69 -11.72 -0.17 -1.13
C ARG A 69 -12.05 -1.66 -1.17
N LEU A 70 -11.24 -2.46 -1.88
CA LEU A 70 -11.48 -3.90 -2.00
C LEU A 70 -11.24 -4.63 -0.67
N THR A 71 -10.16 -4.30 0.02
CA THR A 71 -9.78 -4.93 1.29
C THR A 71 -10.74 -4.58 2.43
N GLN A 72 -11.41 -3.43 2.38
CA GLN A 72 -12.50 -3.07 3.30
C GLN A 72 -13.71 -4.00 3.16
N LYS A 73 -14.07 -4.41 1.94
CA LYS A 73 -15.19 -5.33 1.68
C LYS A 73 -14.87 -6.77 2.05
N LEU A 74 -13.63 -7.19 1.80
CA LEU A 74 -13.21 -8.59 1.85
C LEU A 74 -12.47 -8.97 3.13
N THR A 75 -12.26 -8.02 4.04
CA THR A 75 -11.47 -8.18 5.27
C THR A 75 -10.12 -8.85 4.97
N LEU A 76 -9.25 -8.12 4.27
CA LEU A 76 -7.91 -8.57 3.89
C LEU A 76 -6.82 -7.70 4.55
N PRO A 77 -6.60 -7.82 5.88
CA PRO A 77 -5.69 -6.94 6.61
C PRO A 77 -4.27 -6.84 6.06
N PRO A 78 -3.60 -7.93 5.63
CA PRO A 78 -2.22 -7.83 5.14
C PRO A 78 -2.10 -6.90 3.92
N LEU A 79 -3.07 -6.98 3.00
CA LEU A 79 -3.09 -6.15 1.79
C LEU A 79 -3.44 -4.69 2.11
N ALA A 80 -4.36 -4.46 3.05
CA ALA A 80 -4.68 -3.12 3.51
C ALA A 80 -3.46 -2.45 4.16
N LEU A 81 -2.72 -3.17 4.99
CA LEU A 81 -1.50 -2.67 5.65
C LEU A 81 -0.38 -2.38 4.64
N ALA A 82 -0.22 -3.21 3.61
CA ALA A 82 0.72 -2.95 2.52
C ALA A 82 0.32 -1.71 1.70
N ALA A 83 -0.97 -1.50 1.44
CA ALA A 83 -1.45 -0.30 0.78
C ALA A 83 -1.27 0.96 1.67
N ILE A 84 -1.50 0.86 2.98
CA ILE A 84 -1.24 1.95 3.94
C ILE A 84 0.23 2.36 3.96
N LEU A 85 1.15 1.38 3.92
CA LEU A 85 2.58 1.65 3.78
C LEU A 85 2.86 2.43 2.48
N GLY A 86 2.31 2.00 1.35
CA GLY A 86 2.46 2.70 0.07
C GLY A 86 1.91 4.12 0.09
N VAL A 87 0.80 4.36 0.79
CA VAL A 87 0.28 5.71 1.02
C VAL A 87 1.22 6.51 1.93
N ALA A 88 1.78 5.93 2.99
CA ALA A 88 2.75 6.60 3.84
C ALA A 88 4.00 7.03 3.06
N GLU A 89 4.49 6.20 2.12
CA GLU A 89 5.58 6.57 1.22
C GLU A 89 5.23 7.78 0.34
N LEU A 90 4.01 7.83 -0.20
CA LEU A 90 3.53 9.00 -0.96
C LEU A 90 3.44 10.26 -0.09
N GLN A 91 3.01 10.13 1.17
CA GLN A 91 2.95 11.26 2.10
C GLN A 91 4.34 11.79 2.43
N ALA A 92 5.27 10.88 2.73
CA ALA A 92 6.67 11.21 2.97
C ALA A 92 7.29 11.95 1.77
N ALA A 93 7.08 11.44 0.55
CA ALA A 93 7.58 12.07 -0.67
C ALA A 93 6.99 13.47 -0.93
N ASN A 94 5.78 13.74 -0.45
CA ASN A 94 5.11 15.03 -0.54
C ASN A 94 5.42 15.98 0.63
N GLY A 95 6.43 15.67 1.46
CA GLY A 95 6.83 16.48 2.62
C GLY A 95 5.90 16.34 3.84
N ARG A 96 4.89 15.47 3.79
CA ARG A 96 3.95 15.18 4.89
C ARG A 96 4.50 14.07 5.77
N ALA A 97 5.68 14.28 6.35
CA ALA A 97 6.39 13.30 7.16
C ALA A 97 5.61 12.89 8.42
N ALA A 98 4.93 13.83 9.08
CA ALA A 98 4.12 13.55 10.28
C ALA A 98 2.96 12.58 9.96
N ASP A 99 2.20 12.84 8.89
CA ASP A 99 1.12 11.96 8.43
C ASP A 99 1.66 10.56 8.09
N ALA A 100 2.80 10.49 7.40
CA ALA A 100 3.44 9.23 7.05
C ALA A 100 3.80 8.43 8.31
N ARG A 101 4.42 9.06 9.32
CA ARG A 101 4.76 8.40 10.59
C ARG A 101 3.53 7.86 11.30
N GLN A 102 2.43 8.63 11.33
CA GLN A 102 1.18 8.18 11.94
C GLN A 102 0.63 6.92 11.24
N LEU A 103 0.65 6.89 9.91
CA LEU A 103 0.21 5.73 9.13
C LEU A 103 1.09 4.49 9.37
N LEU A 104 2.40 4.67 9.52
CA LEU A 104 3.35 3.58 9.72
C LEU A 104 3.15 2.80 11.02
N ARG A 105 2.52 3.41 12.04
CA ARG A 105 2.19 2.72 13.31
C ARG A 105 1.36 1.45 13.08
N LEU A 106 0.44 1.47 12.11
CA LEU A 106 -0.42 0.32 11.82
C LEU A 106 0.38 -0.88 11.25
N PRO A 107 1.10 -0.76 10.11
CA PRO A 107 1.93 -1.86 9.60
C PRO A 107 3.02 -2.35 10.55
N LEU A 108 3.51 -1.50 11.46
CA LEU A 108 4.53 -1.87 12.45
C LEU A 108 3.99 -2.78 13.56
N HIS A 109 2.81 -2.46 14.11
CA HIS A 109 2.29 -3.14 15.30
C HIS A 109 1.15 -4.14 15.02
N HIS A 110 0.52 -4.10 13.84
CA HIS A 110 -0.59 -5.00 13.54
C HIS A 110 -0.11 -6.46 13.35
N PRO A 111 -0.73 -7.46 14.00
CA PRO A 111 -0.27 -8.85 13.96
C PRO A 111 -0.39 -9.48 12.56
N ALA A 112 -1.38 -9.07 11.78
CA ALA A 112 -1.58 -9.54 10.41
C ALA A 112 -0.66 -8.89 9.36
N ALA A 113 0.24 -7.98 9.74
CA ALA A 113 1.18 -7.39 8.81
C ALA A 113 2.16 -8.46 8.29
N TRP A 114 2.42 -8.48 6.98
CA TRP A 114 3.50 -9.30 6.44
C TRP A 114 4.86 -8.84 6.98
N GLN A 115 5.79 -9.79 7.13
CA GLN A 115 7.16 -9.50 7.59
C GLN A 115 7.85 -8.46 6.70
N ARG A 116 7.66 -8.55 5.38
CA ARG A 116 8.16 -7.58 4.41
C ARG A 116 7.59 -6.19 4.66
N THR A 117 6.26 -6.07 4.77
CA THR A 117 5.58 -4.79 5.04
C THR A 117 6.07 -4.16 6.33
N ARG A 118 6.21 -4.95 7.41
CA ARG A 118 6.74 -4.46 8.68
C ARG A 118 8.18 -3.96 8.55
N ARG A 119 9.02 -4.67 7.80
CA ARG A 119 10.43 -4.29 7.56
C ARG A 119 10.53 -2.99 6.76
N GLU A 120 9.76 -2.86 5.70
CA GLU A 120 9.72 -1.66 4.86
C GLU A 120 9.18 -0.45 5.64
N ALA A 121 8.13 -0.65 6.44
CA ALA A 121 7.59 0.37 7.33
C ALA A 121 8.63 0.88 8.33
N ARG A 122 9.43 -0.03 8.93
CA ARG A 122 10.51 0.34 9.84
C ARG A 122 11.61 1.14 9.14
N ALA A 123 12.05 0.68 7.97
CA ALA A 123 13.07 1.38 7.20
C ALA A 123 12.61 2.79 6.75
N LEU A 124 11.33 2.96 6.43
CA LEU A 124 10.78 4.28 6.13
C LEU A 124 10.74 5.18 7.36
N LEU A 125 10.33 4.64 8.51
CA LEU A 125 10.31 5.39 9.77
C LEU A 125 11.72 5.90 10.15
N GLU A 126 12.72 5.02 10.06
CA GLU A 126 14.13 5.36 10.30
C GLU A 126 14.61 6.50 9.38
N ARG A 127 14.28 6.43 8.08
CA ARG A 127 14.59 7.48 7.09
C ARG A 127 13.93 8.82 7.39
N LEU A 128 12.75 8.81 8.01
CA LEU A 128 12.00 10.02 8.32
C LEU A 128 12.54 10.77 9.55
N GLY A 129 13.46 10.16 10.31
CA GLY A 129 14.18 10.81 11.41
C GLY A 129 13.27 11.34 12.52
N GLU A 130 12.88 10.46 13.45
CA GLU A 130 12.69 10.77 14.88
C GLU A 130 12.35 9.49 15.64
N GLU A 131 12.85 9.44 16.87
CA GLU A 131 12.67 8.38 17.85
C GLU A 131 11.19 8.09 18.12
N GLU A 132 10.89 6.83 18.39
CA GLU A 132 9.57 6.28 18.72
C GLU A 132 8.98 6.86 20.04
N THR A 133 9.58 7.91 20.61
CA THR A 133 9.47 8.32 22.02
C THR A 133 8.33 9.30 22.31
N ALA A 134 7.76 10.00 21.33
CA ALA A 134 6.65 10.95 21.58
C ALA A 134 5.24 10.42 21.25
N ALA A 135 5.12 9.30 20.53
CA ALA A 135 3.83 8.77 20.07
C ALA A 135 3.30 7.58 20.90
N SER A 136 4.02 7.20 21.96
CA SER A 136 3.84 5.93 22.69
C SER A 136 2.47 5.77 23.39
N ASP A 137 1.79 6.86 23.77
CA ASP A 137 0.58 6.76 24.61
C ASP A 137 -0.74 7.00 23.86
N ALA A 138 -0.70 7.51 22.62
CA ALA A 138 -1.92 7.67 21.84
C ALA A 138 -2.41 6.30 21.35
N PRO A 139 -3.70 5.94 21.51
CA PRO A 139 -4.21 4.65 21.07
C PRO A 139 -3.97 4.46 19.57
N LEU A 140 -3.54 3.25 19.19
CA LEU A 140 -3.35 2.90 17.79
C LEU A 140 -4.69 3.07 17.06
N PRO A 141 -4.73 3.81 15.94
CA PRO A 141 -5.95 3.92 15.16
C PRO A 141 -6.28 2.54 14.57
N THR A 142 -7.57 2.22 14.43
CA THR A 142 -7.97 0.94 13.85
C THR A 142 -7.72 0.92 12.35
N LEU A 143 -7.56 -0.29 11.80
CA LEU A 143 -7.37 -0.46 10.35
C LEU A 143 -8.56 0.11 9.58
N GLU A 144 -9.78 -0.09 10.07
CA GLU A 144 -11.01 0.41 9.46
C GLU A 144 -11.06 1.93 9.45
N ALA A 145 -10.70 2.58 10.57
CA ALA A 145 -10.72 4.03 10.71
C ALA A 145 -9.73 4.70 9.74
N ILE A 146 -8.48 4.20 9.68
CA ILE A 146 -7.48 4.72 8.74
C ILE A 146 -7.90 4.47 7.29
N THR A 147 -8.43 3.28 6.99
CA THR A 147 -8.92 2.97 5.64
C THR A 147 -10.01 3.95 5.22
N ALA A 148 -11.02 4.19 6.07
CA ALA A 148 -12.09 5.14 5.78
C ALA A 148 -11.58 6.58 5.59
N GLN A 149 -10.66 7.04 6.46
CA GLN A 149 -10.05 8.36 6.35
C GLN A 149 -9.31 8.55 5.02
N LEU A 150 -8.50 7.56 4.61
CA LEU A 150 -7.73 7.62 3.37
C LEU A 150 -8.63 7.64 2.14
N LEU A 151 -9.73 6.88 2.16
CA LEU A 151 -10.70 6.87 1.06
C LEU A 151 -11.45 8.21 0.94
N ALA A 152 -11.86 8.83 2.06
CA ALA A 152 -12.50 10.14 2.07
C ALA A 152 -11.57 11.24 1.53
N ALA A 153 -10.30 11.25 1.97
CA ALA A 153 -9.28 12.16 1.44
C ALA A 153 -8.93 11.88 -0.04
N GLY A 154 -9.19 10.66 -0.52
CA GLY A 154 -9.18 10.25 -1.93
C GLY A 154 -10.11 11.08 -2.77
N GLN A 155 -11.38 11.08 -2.38
CA GLN A 155 -12.52 11.65 -3.12
C GLN A 155 -12.51 13.18 -3.13
N ALA A 156 -12.04 13.82 -2.06
CA ALA A 156 -11.98 15.29 -1.96
C ALA A 156 -10.98 15.96 -2.93
N LYS A 157 -10.10 15.19 -3.59
CA LYS A 157 -9.18 15.69 -4.62
C LYS A 157 -9.69 15.52 -6.05
N GLU A 158 -10.80 14.80 -6.24
CA GLU A 158 -11.35 14.46 -7.57
C GLU A 158 -12.57 15.32 -7.94
N GLY A 159 -13.02 16.22 -7.06
CA GLY A 159 -14.10 17.19 -7.30
C GLY A 159 -13.59 18.62 -7.27
#